data_AF-A0A8J3Y899-F1
#
_entry.id   AF-A0A8J3Y899-F1
#
_cell.length_a   1.000
_cell.length_b   1.000
_cell.length_c   1.000
_cell.angle_alpha   90.00
_cell.angle_beta   90.00
_cell.angle_gamma   90.00
#
_symmetry.space_group_name_H-M   'P 1'
#
loop_
_entity.id
_entity.type
_entity.pdbx_description
1 polymer ?
#
loop_
_entity_poly.entity_id
_entity_poly.type
_entity_poly.pdbx_seq_one_letter_code
_entity_poly.pdbx_strand_id
1 'polypeptide(L)' 'MSVQLSEDFRTEALFVSDVQCSQQPTPELIRDAVESASARLGERGCAALVAQEFGEHPDTAVGRMRWARMAIQAAYR' A
#
# COMPACT_ATOMS: atom_id res chain seq x y z
N MET A 1 -15.56 6.73 14.02
CA MET A 1 -14.38 6.22 14.76
C MET A 1 -13.25 6.14 13.76
N SER A 2 -12.22 6.98 13.87
CA SER A 2 -11.05 6.87 13.00
C SER A 2 -10.22 5.70 13.51
N VAL A 3 -10.24 4.58 12.79
CA VAL A 3 -9.35 3.46 13.10
C VAL A 3 -7.95 3.90 12.71
N GLN A 4 -7.05 4.05 13.68
CA GLN A 4 -5.64 4.25 13.37
C GLN A 4 -5.13 2.97 12.71
N LEU A 5 -4.95 3.02 11.39
CA LEU A 5 -4.36 1.90 10.65
C LEU A 5 -2.91 1.71 11.09
N SER A 6 -2.48 0.45 11.29
CA SER A 6 -1.07 0.13 11.54
C SER A 6 -0.21 0.50 10.32
N GLU A 7 1.10 0.71 10.52
CA GLU A 7 2.01 0.96 9.39
C GLU A 7 2.03 -0.20 8.39
N ASP A 8 1.93 -1.44 8.88
CA ASP A 8 1.86 -2.63 8.03
C ASP A 8 0.60 -2.61 7.17
N PHE A 9 -0.57 -2.31 7.76
CA PHE A 9 -1.79 -2.22 6.98
C PHE A 9 -1.77 -1.07 5.97
N ARG A 10 -1.24 0.11 6.33
CA ARG A 10 -1.07 1.21 5.34
C ARG A 10 -0.14 0.81 4.19
N THR A 11 0.92 0.07 4.51
CA THR A 11 1.86 -0.44 3.52
C THR A 11 1.19 -1.42 2.57
N GLU A 12 0.42 -2.38 3.09
CA GLU A 12 -0.32 -3.35 2.28
C GLU A 12 -1.39 -2.66 1.42
N ALA A 13 -2.11 -1.69 1.98
CA ALA A 13 -3.09 -0.90 1.25
C ALA A 13 -2.45 -0.12 0.08
N LEU A 14 -1.28 0.49 0.30
CA LEU A 14 -0.54 1.15 -0.77
C LEU A 14 0.01 0.16 -1.78
N PHE A 15 0.51 -0.99 -1.33
CA PHE A 15 1.03 -2.06 -2.19
C PHE A 15 0.00 -2.46 -3.25
N VAL A 16 -1.26 -2.68 -2.85
CA VAL A 16 -2.37 -3.12 -3.71
C VAL A 16 -3.12 -1.98 -4.42
N SER A 17 -2.64 -0.74 -4.28
CA SER A 17 -3.20 0.42 -4.98
C SER A 17 -2.65 0.56 -6.41
N ASP A 18 -3.31 1.37 -7.24
CA ASP A 18 -2.85 1.63 -8.61
C ASP A 18 -1.75 2.71 -8.69
N VAL A 19 -1.40 3.37 -7.58
CA VAL A 19 -0.34 4.40 -7.55
C VAL A 19 1.01 3.76 -7.80
N GLN A 20 1.82 4.34 -8.67
CA GLN A 20 3.14 3.86 -9.07
C GLN A 20 4.24 4.83 -8.65
N CYS A 21 5.43 4.29 -8.36
CA CYS A 21 6.62 5.08 -8.05
C CYS A 21 6.99 6.09 -9.16
N SER A 22 6.79 5.71 -10.42
CA SER A 22 7.12 6.52 -11.61
C SER A 22 6.30 7.80 -11.70
N GLN A 23 5.12 7.85 -11.06
CA GLN A 23 4.27 9.03 -11.01
C GLN A 23 4.81 10.11 -10.06
N GLN A 24 5.86 9.82 -9.28
CA GLN A 24 6.41 10.72 -8.26
C GLN A 24 5.30 11.25 -7.32
N PRO A 25 4.54 10.35 -6.67
CA PRO A 25 3.34 10.73 -5.93
C PRO A 25 3.66 11.64 -4.74
N THR A 26 2.80 12.63 -4.51
CA THR A 26 2.88 13.48 -3.32
C THR A 26 2.41 12.70 -2.08
N PRO A 27 2.77 13.14 -0.86
CA PRO A 27 2.24 12.57 0.37
C PRO A 27 0.71 12.49 0.41
N GLU A 28 0.02 13.51 -0.12
CA GLU A 28 -1.44 13.57 -0.20
C GLU A 28 -1.98 12.44 -1.07
N LEU A 29 -1.43 12.25 -2.28
CA LEU A 29 -1.84 11.17 -3.17
C LEU A 29 -1.60 9.78 -2.55
N ILE A 30 -0.52 9.62 -1.79
CA ILE A 30 -0.26 8.38 -1.05
C ILE A 30 -1.34 8.14 0.00
N ARG A 31 -1.70 9.15 0.80
CA ARG A 31 -2.74 9.03 1.83
C ARG A 31 -4.11 8.71 1.23
N ASP A 32 -4.47 9.37 0.13
CA ASP A 32 -5.73 9.13 -0.59
C ASP A 32 -5.79 7.71 -1.16
N ALA A 33 -4.68 7.21 -1.71
CA ALA A 33 -4.59 5.85 -2.22
C ALA A 33 -4.74 4.80 -1.12
N VAL A 34 -4.11 5.04 0.05
CA VAL A 34 -4.27 4.19 1.23
C VAL A 34 -5.70 4.19 1.71
N GLU A 35 -6.35 5.34 1.82
CA GLU A 35 -7.75 5.44 2.24
C GLU A 35 -8.67 4.71 1.27
N SER A 36 -8.49 4.92 -0.03
CA SER A 36 -9.27 4.27 -1.09
C SER A 36 -9.12 2.74 -1.06
N ALA A 37 -7.89 2.23 -0.99
CA ALA A 37 -7.63 0.80 -0.91
C ALA A 37 -8.15 0.19 0.40
N SER A 38 -7.97 0.88 1.53
CA SER A 38 -8.46 0.44 2.84
C SER A 38 -9.99 0.36 2.87
N ALA A 39 -10.69 1.36 2.32
CA ALA A 39 -12.14 1.36 2.25
C ALA A 39 -12.70 0.26 1.33
N ARG A 40 -12.00 -0.01 0.21
CA ARG A 40 -12.42 -1.00 -0.77
C ARG A 40 -12.18 -2.44 -0.33
N LEU A 41 -11.04 -2.71 0.33
CA LEU A 41 -10.55 -4.07 0.57
C LEU A 41 -10.53 -4.46 2.05
N GLY A 42 -10.40 -3.48 2.95
CA GLY A 42 -10.05 -3.72 4.34
C GLY A 42 -8.69 -4.43 4.52
N GLU A 43 -8.32 -4.69 5.76
CA GLU A 43 -7.04 -5.30 6.13
C GLU A 43 -6.84 -6.69 5.51
N ARG A 44 -7.82 -7.59 5.69
CA ARG A 44 -7.72 -8.96 5.15
C ARG A 44 -7.70 -8.99 3.62
N GLY A 45 -8.43 -8.09 2.96
CA GLY A 45 -8.42 -8.00 1.50
C GLY A 45 -7.07 -7.52 0.97
N CYS A 46 -6.45 -6.53 1.62
CA CYS A 46 -5.11 -6.09 1.28
C CYS A 46 -4.09 -7.22 1.48
N ALA A 47 -4.10 -7.89 2.63
CA ALA A 47 -3.22 -9.02 2.90
C ALA A 47 -3.39 -10.17 1.89
N ALA A 48 -4.63 -10.48 1.48
CA ALA A 48 -4.91 -11.53 0.50
C ALA A 48 -4.31 -11.21 -0.89
N LEU A 49 -4.46 -9.97 -1.36
CA LEU A 49 -3.88 -9.54 -2.64
C LEU A 49 -2.36 -9.43 -2.59
N VAL A 50 -1.79 -9.00 -1.46
CA VAL A 50 -0.33 -9.04 -1.24
C VAL A 50 0.16 -10.49 -1.36
N ALA A 51 -0.48 -11.43 -0.66
CA ALA A 51 -0.11 -12.84 -0.73
C ALA A 51 -0.24 -13.40 -2.16
N GLN A 52 -1.29 -13.02 -2.89
CA GLN A 52 -1.47 -13.40 -4.29
C GLN A 52 -0.31 -12.90 -5.16
N GLU A 53 0.03 -11.61 -5.10
CA GLU A 53 1.11 -11.03 -5.90
C GLU A 53 2.47 -11.64 -5.59
N PHE A 54 2.74 -11.98 -4.33
CA PHE A 54 3.97 -12.71 -3.98
C PHE A 54 3.98 -14.15 -4.49
N GLY A 55 2.82 -14.79 -4.67
CA GLY A 55 2.70 -16.11 -5.27
C GLY A 55 2.83 -16.11 -6.80
N GLU A 56 2.23 -15.11 -7.46
CA GLU A 56 2.18 -15.02 -8.92
C GLU A 56 3.40 -14.29 -9.52
N HIS A 57 3.86 -13.21 -8.87
CA HIS A 57 4.89 -12.31 -9.37
C HIS A 57 5.93 -11.95 -8.29
N PRO A 58 6.63 -12.94 -7.71
CA PRO A 58 7.52 -12.72 -6.57
C PRO A 58 8.59 -11.65 -6.82
N ASP A 59 9.21 -11.63 -8.00
CA ASP A 59 10.25 -10.67 -8.35
C ASP A 59 9.74 -9.22 -8.38
N THR A 60 8.53 -9.02 -8.90
CA THR A 60 7.88 -7.70 -8.97
C THR A 60 7.37 -7.26 -7.60
N ALA A 61 6.80 -8.20 -6.84
CA ALA A 61 6.23 -7.95 -5.51
C ALA A 61 7.29 -7.43 -4.51
N VAL A 62 8.52 -7.95 -4.54
CA VAL A 62 9.60 -7.48 -3.66
C VAL A 62 9.90 -5.99 -3.89
N GLY A 63 10.02 -5.57 -5.16
CA GLY A 63 10.27 -4.17 -5.51
C GLY A 63 9.12 -3.26 -5.08
N ARG A 64 7.89 -3.70 -5.34
CA ARG A 64 6.66 -3.00 -4.95
C ARG A 64 6.57 -2.80 -3.43
N MET A 65 6.82 -3.85 -2.65
CA MET A 65 6.76 -3.80 -1.18
C MET A 65 7.82 -2.87 -0.59
N ARG A 66 9.05 -2.91 -1.10
CA ARG A 66 10.11 -1.99 -0.68
C ARG A 66 9.72 -0.54 -0.95
N TRP A 67 9.19 -0.26 -2.14
CA TRP A 67 8.70 1.08 -2.46
C TRP A 67 7.56 1.52 -1.54
N ALA A 68 6.54 0.67 -1.34
CA ALA A 68 5.38 1.01 -0.52
C ALA A 68 5.79 1.38 0.91
N ARG A 69 6.68 0.61 1.54
CA ARG A 69 7.19 0.89 2.89
C ARG A 69 7.87 2.26 2.97
N MET A 70 8.75 2.58 2.02
CA MET A 70 9.45 3.87 2.01
C MET A 70 8.48 5.03 1.78
N ALA A 71 7.50 4.86 0.88
CA ALA A 71 6.49 5.86 0.57
C ALA A 71 5.58 6.15 1.77
N ILE A 72 5.12 5.12 2.50
CA ILE A 72 4.35 5.29 3.74
C ILE A 72 5.16 6.02 4.80
N GLN A 73 6.42 5.63 5.02
CA GLN A 73 7.30 6.33 5.96
C GLN A 73 7.51 7.79 5.58
N ALA A 74 7.57 8.13 4.29
CA ALA A 74 7.71 9.51 3.85
C ALA A 74 6.42 10.32 4.00
N ALA A 75 5.25 9.71 3.78
CA ALA A 75 3.95 10.39 3.74
C ALA A 75 3.29 10.60 5.12
N TYR A 76 3.72 9.86 6.14
CA TYR A 76 3.14 9.86 7.50
C TYR A 76 4.14 10.26 8.61
N ARG A 77 5.31 10.81 8.24
CA ARG A 77 6.17 11.55 9.17
C ARG A 77 5.49 12.84 9.63
#